data_AF-A0A0T7BV76-F1
#
_entry.id   AF-A0A0T7BV76-F1
#
_cell.length_a   1.000
_cell.length_b   1.000
_cell.length_c   1.000
_cell.angle_alpha   90.00
_cell.angle_beta   90.00
_cell.angle_gamma   90.00
#
_symmetry.space_group_name_H-M   'P 1'
#
loop_
_entity.id
_entity.type
_entity.pdbx_description
1 polymer ?
#
loop_
_entity_poly.entity_id
_entity_poly.type
_entity_poly.pdbx_seq_one_letter_code
_entity_poly.pdbx_strand_id
1 'polypeptide(L)'
;MSSQTIQQTIANYFAATRAMSLESWLATFAEDAISYEPDAPPLKGYQDLTHFFQGIISVFQQIGLTEESVFINGNEAAVKWIGHGVGKNGQEVAFEGIDVFEINDAGKIQQMWAYWYPQKMMAQLA
;
A
#
# COMPACT_ATOMS: atom_id res chain seq x y z
N MET A 1 17.50 -12.00 -5.95
CA MET A 1 16.07 -12.13 -6.31
C MET A 1 15.87 -11.90 -7.80
N SER A 2 14.86 -12.49 -8.45
CA SER A 2 14.53 -12.17 -9.84
C SER A 2 13.60 -10.97 -9.93
N SER A 3 13.69 -10.19 -11.01
CA SER A 3 12.75 -9.10 -11.28
C SER A 3 11.30 -9.59 -11.38
N GLN A 4 11.09 -10.83 -11.85
CA GLN A 4 9.77 -11.46 -11.90
C GLN A 4 9.16 -11.66 -10.51
N THR A 5 9.94 -12.09 -9.50
CA THR A 5 9.45 -12.22 -8.12
C THR A 5 9.02 -10.86 -7.58
N ILE A 6 9.82 -9.82 -7.80
CA ILE A 6 9.50 -8.45 -7.34
C ILE A 6 8.23 -7.95 -8.03
N GLN A 7 8.12 -8.09 -9.35
CA GLN A 7 6.91 -7.72 -10.10
C GLN A 7 5.67 -8.43 -9.56
N GLN A 8 5.78 -9.72 -9.23
CA GLN A 8 4.66 -10.47 -8.68
C GLN A 8 4.25 -9.97 -7.29
N THR A 9 5.23 -9.70 -6.41
CA THR A 9 4.95 -9.17 -5.06
C THR A 9 4.28 -7.80 -5.13
N ILE A 10 4.77 -6.91 -5.99
CA ILE A 10 4.18 -5.59 -6.24
C ILE A 10 2.75 -5.73 -6.79
N ALA A 11 2.54 -6.52 -7.83
CA ALA A 11 1.22 -6.73 -8.41
C ALA A 11 0.22 -7.30 -7.39
N ASN A 12 0.67 -8.23 -6.53
CA ASN A 12 -0.16 -8.78 -5.46
C ASN A 12 -0.52 -7.73 -4.40
N TYR A 13 0.41 -6.85 -4.04
CA TYR A 13 0.18 -5.78 -3.06
C TYR A 13 -0.92 -4.83 -3.55
N PHE A 14 -0.81 -4.34 -4.78
CA PHE A 14 -1.80 -3.42 -5.34
C PHE A 14 -3.14 -4.13 -5.62
N ALA A 15 -3.12 -5.38 -6.08
CA ALA A 15 -4.35 -6.17 -6.23
C ALA A 15 -5.09 -6.36 -4.89
N ALA A 16 -4.36 -6.59 -3.80
CA ALA A 16 -4.94 -6.71 -2.47
C ALA A 16 -5.59 -5.41 -2.00
N THR A 17 -5.02 -4.25 -2.33
CA THR A 17 -5.63 -2.94 -2.01
C THR A 17 -6.98 -2.79 -2.72
N ARG A 18 -7.07 -3.12 -4.01
CA ARG A 18 -8.30 -3.06 -4.81
C ARG A 18 -9.35 -4.07 -4.37
N ALA A 19 -8.90 -5.22 -3.85
CA ALA A 19 -9.76 -6.22 -3.26
C ALA A 19 -10.19 -5.87 -1.81
N MET A 20 -9.62 -4.81 -1.22
CA MET A 20 -9.78 -4.44 0.18
C MET A 20 -9.53 -5.62 1.14
N SER A 21 -8.62 -6.51 0.76
CA SER A 21 -8.36 -7.78 1.46
C SER A 21 -7.16 -7.63 2.39
N LEU A 22 -7.43 -7.52 3.69
CA LEU A 22 -6.38 -7.48 4.71
C LEU A 22 -5.49 -8.72 4.65
N GLU A 23 -6.08 -9.90 4.50
CA GLU A 23 -5.35 -11.18 4.43
C GLU A 23 -4.38 -11.19 3.24
N SER A 24 -4.88 -10.84 2.05
CA SER A 24 -4.05 -10.82 0.84
C SER A 24 -2.98 -9.73 0.91
N TRP A 25 -3.28 -8.60 1.56
CA TRP A 25 -2.34 -7.49 1.71
C TRP A 25 -1.22 -7.86 2.69
N LEU A 26 -1.54 -8.34 3.89
CA LEU A 26 -0.56 -8.84 4.86
C LEU A 26 0.29 -9.98 4.29
N ALA A 27 -0.29 -10.86 3.47
CA ALA A 27 0.44 -11.93 2.82
C ALA A 27 1.56 -11.42 1.87
N THR A 28 1.61 -10.14 1.51
CA THR A 28 2.72 -9.56 0.74
C THR A 28 3.89 -9.10 1.61
N PHE A 29 3.67 -8.89 2.90
CA PHE A 29 4.67 -8.42 3.86
C PHE A 29 5.41 -9.57 4.55
N ALA A 30 6.59 -9.27 5.08
CA ALA A 30 7.24 -10.09 6.08
C ALA A 30 6.55 -9.87 7.44
N GLU A 31 6.60 -10.86 8.34
CA GLU A 31 5.95 -10.77 9.65
C GLU A 31 6.48 -9.59 10.50
N ASP A 32 7.76 -9.27 10.33
CA ASP A 32 8.49 -8.20 10.99
C ASP A 32 8.69 -6.96 10.09
N ALA A 33 7.90 -6.82 9.02
CA ALA A 33 8.05 -5.71 8.08
C ALA A 33 7.83 -4.35 8.74
N ILE A 34 8.47 -3.32 8.18
CA ILE A 34 8.32 -1.93 8.63
C ILE A 34 7.73 -1.09 7.50
N SER A 35 6.61 -0.40 7.76
CA SER A 35 6.09 0.62 6.84
C SER A 35 6.28 2.03 7.42
N TYR A 36 6.77 2.94 6.59
CA TYR A 36 6.92 4.35 6.88
C TYR A 36 5.80 5.12 6.16
N GLU A 37 4.73 5.41 6.91
CA GLU A 37 3.60 6.21 6.43
C GLU A 37 3.81 7.71 6.69
N PRO A 38 3.19 8.61 5.90
CA PRO A 38 3.25 10.05 6.14
C PRO A 38 2.73 10.43 7.54
N ASP A 39 3.41 11.37 8.19
CA ASP A 39 2.99 12.00 9.45
C ASP A 39 2.83 11.03 10.67
N ALA A 40 3.40 9.83 10.63
CA ALA A 40 3.27 8.83 11.70
C ALA A 40 4.62 8.15 12.08
N PRO A 41 4.75 7.59 13.29
CA PRO A 41 5.83 6.66 13.60
C PRO A 41 5.79 5.43 12.69
N PRO A 42 6.93 4.74 12.47
CA PRO A 42 6.95 3.54 11.64
C PRO A 42 6.03 2.45 12.19
N LEU A 43 5.24 1.85 11.30
CA LEU A 43 4.39 0.68 11.57
C LEU A 43 5.27 -0.56 11.62
N LYS A 44 5.17 -1.39 12.67
CA LYS A 44 6.04 -2.56 12.86
C LYS A 44 5.25 -3.86 12.93
N GLY A 45 5.49 -4.71 11.94
CA GLY A 45 4.90 -6.04 11.83
C GLY A 45 3.39 -6.04 11.63
N TYR A 46 2.83 -7.24 11.58
CA TYR A 46 1.44 -7.45 11.18
C TYR A 46 0.40 -6.75 12.07
N GLN A 47 0.69 -6.54 13.35
CA GLN A 47 -0.26 -5.86 14.23
C GLN A 47 -0.50 -4.41 13.81
N ASP A 48 0.57 -3.62 13.65
CA ASP A 48 0.45 -2.22 13.25
C ASP A 48 -0.07 -2.07 11.82
N LEU A 49 0.42 -2.94 10.91
CA LEU A 49 -0.04 -3.01 9.53
C LEU A 49 -1.55 -3.33 9.45
N THR A 50 -2.05 -4.22 10.30
CA THR A 50 -3.48 -4.53 10.40
C THR A 50 -4.28 -3.31 10.81
N HIS A 51 -3.88 -2.63 11.88
CA HIS A 51 -4.58 -1.44 12.37
C HIS A 51 -4.61 -0.33 11.32
N PHE A 52 -3.49 -0.11 10.62
CA PHE A 52 -3.41 0.88 9.55
C PHE A 52 -4.35 0.55 8.40
N PHE A 53 -4.26 -0.66 7.84
CA PHE A 53 -5.09 -1.07 6.72
C PHE A 53 -6.59 -1.02 7.06
N GLN A 54 -6.97 -1.54 8.24
CA GLN A 54 -8.35 -1.48 8.74
C GLN A 54 -8.83 -0.04 8.92
N GLY A 55 -7.98 0.85 9.44
CA GLY A 55 -8.27 2.27 9.57
C GLY A 55 -8.65 2.89 8.24
N ILE A 56 -7.84 2.66 7.19
CA ILE A 56 -8.12 3.15 5.83
C ILE A 56 -9.41 2.56 5.28
N ILE A 57 -9.56 1.22 5.22
CA ILE A 57 -10.75 0.63 4.59
C ILE A 57 -12.04 0.92 5.34
N SER A 58 -11.97 1.27 6.64
CA SER A 58 -13.14 1.55 7.46
C SER A 58 -13.94 2.78 7.01
N VAL A 59 -13.34 3.72 6.28
CA VAL A 59 -14.02 4.94 5.80
C VAL A 59 -14.56 4.81 4.37
N PHE A 60 -14.20 3.74 3.66
CA PHE A 60 -14.57 3.52 2.26
C PHE A 60 -15.62 2.41 2.10
N GLN A 61 -16.47 2.55 1.09
CA GLN A 61 -17.24 1.44 0.51
C GLN A 61 -16.37 0.66 -0.47
N GLN A 62 -15.57 1.38 -1.25
CA GLN A 62 -14.61 0.84 -2.18
C GLN A 62 -13.38 1.74 -2.21
N ILE A 63 -12.18 1.17 -2.26
CA ILE A 63 -10.92 1.88 -2.41
C ILE A 63 -9.93 0.94 -3.08
N GLY A 64 -8.99 1.50 -3.84
CA GLY A 64 -7.91 0.72 -4.40
C GLY A 64 -6.84 1.62 -5.03
N LEU A 65 -5.62 1.10 -5.02
CA LEU A 65 -4.47 1.74 -5.66
C LEU A 65 -4.17 0.98 -6.96
N THR A 66 -3.84 1.72 -8.02
CA THR A 66 -3.45 1.18 -9.32
C THR A 66 -2.09 1.73 -9.71
N GLU A 67 -1.21 0.83 -10.10
CA GLU A 67 0.14 1.14 -10.57
C GLU A 67 0.07 1.95 -11.87
N GLU A 68 0.70 3.12 -11.89
CA GLU A 68 0.90 3.91 -13.11
C GLU A 68 2.27 3.62 -13.72
N SER A 69 3.30 3.46 -12.90
CA SER A 69 4.65 3.11 -13.35
C SER A 69 5.41 2.35 -12.27
N VAL A 70 6.12 1.29 -12.67
CA VAL A 70 6.91 0.42 -11.78
C VAL A 70 8.37 0.44 -12.22
N PHE A 71 9.27 0.80 -11.33
CA PHE A 71 10.72 0.82 -11.54
C PHE A 71 11.39 -0.14 -10.57
N ILE A 72 12.23 -1.06 -11.07
CA ILE A 72 12.86 -2.10 -10.25
C ILE A 72 14.38 -1.93 -10.29
N ASN A 73 15.02 -2.01 -9.13
CA ASN A 73 16.46 -1.97 -8.96
C ASN A 73 16.90 -2.99 -7.90
N GLY A 74 17.60 -4.05 -8.30
CA GLY A 74 18.03 -5.08 -7.35
C GLY A 74 16.84 -5.77 -6.68
N ASN A 75 16.72 -5.66 -5.35
CA ASN A 75 15.62 -6.17 -4.54
C ASN A 75 14.59 -5.08 -4.16
N GLU A 76 14.67 -3.91 -4.77
CA GLU A 76 13.81 -2.77 -4.49
C GLU A 76 12.91 -2.44 -5.68
N ALA A 77 11.77 -1.80 -5.39
CA ALA A 77 10.88 -1.23 -6.40
C ALA A 77 10.34 0.13 -5.97
N ALA A 78 10.26 1.07 -6.90
CA ALA A 78 9.53 2.32 -6.73
C ALA A 78 8.32 2.32 -7.66
N VAL A 79 7.14 2.59 -7.10
CA VAL A 79 5.87 2.51 -7.84
C VAL A 79 5.13 3.83 -7.71
N LYS A 80 4.98 4.52 -8.84
CA LYS A 80 4.02 5.62 -8.97
C LYS A 80 2.64 5.01 -9.14
N TRP A 81 1.67 5.48 -8.36
CA TRP A 81 0.30 4.95 -8.37
C TRP A 81 -0.76 6.06 -8.29
N ILE A 82 -1.96 5.71 -8.73
CA ILE A 82 -3.19 6.51 -8.55
C ILE A 82 -4.17 5.69 -7.72
N GLY A 83 -4.77 6.33 -6.72
CA GLY A 83 -5.81 5.80 -5.85
C GLY A 83 -7.18 6.36 -6.23
N HIS A 84 -8.17 5.48 -6.29
CA HIS A 84 -9.58 5.83 -6.48
C HIS A 84 -10.44 5.11 -5.45
N GLY A 85 -11.44 5.81 -4.92
CA GLY A 85 -12.39 5.21 -3.99
C GLY A 85 -13.69 5.96 -3.86
N VAL A 86 -14.63 5.33 -3.16
CA VAL A 86 -15.94 5.86 -2.79
C VAL A 86 -16.08 5.77 -1.29
N GLY A 87 -16.21 6.90 -0.62
CA GLY A 87 -16.43 7.00 0.82
C GLY A 87 -17.74 6.37 1.26
N LYS A 88 -17.87 6.05 2.55
CA LYS A 88 -19.15 5.60 3.13
C LYS A 88 -20.28 6.63 3.00
N ASN A 89 -19.94 7.90 2.83
CA ASN A 89 -20.86 9.00 2.52
C ASN A 89 -21.23 9.11 1.03
N GLY A 90 -20.69 8.22 0.17
CA GLY A 90 -20.93 8.23 -1.28
C GLY A 90 -20.06 9.20 -2.08
N GLN A 91 -19.16 9.96 -1.46
CA GLN A 91 -18.24 10.85 -2.17
C GLN A 91 -17.13 10.05 -2.86
N GLU A 92 -16.85 10.40 -4.12
CA GLU A 92 -15.71 9.87 -4.85
C GLU A 92 -14.43 10.63 -4.49
N VAL A 93 -13.31 9.91 -4.38
CA VAL A 93 -12.00 10.49 -4.15
C VAL A 93 -10.99 10.02 -5.19
N ALA A 94 -10.07 10.91 -5.52
CA ALA A 94 -8.88 10.58 -6.29
C ALA A 94 -7.65 11.16 -5.60
N PHE A 95 -6.59 10.37 -5.55
CA PHE A 95 -5.31 10.75 -4.97
C PHE A 95 -4.20 9.94 -5.61
N GLU A 96 -2.96 10.25 -5.28
CA GLU A 96 -1.80 9.65 -5.92
C GLU A 96 -0.63 9.65 -4.96
N GLY A 97 0.35 8.82 -5.25
CA GLY A 97 1.54 8.73 -4.44
C GLY A 97 2.62 7.88 -5.09
N ILE A 98 3.70 7.71 -4.34
CA ILE A 98 4.78 6.79 -4.68
C ILE A 98 4.99 5.87 -3.49
N ASP A 99 5.01 4.58 -3.72
CA ASP A 99 5.46 3.60 -2.73
C ASP A 99 6.83 3.08 -3.16
N VAL A 100 7.78 3.06 -2.22
CA VAL A 100 9.09 2.43 -2.40
C VAL A 100 9.13 1.19 -1.53
N PHE A 101 9.55 0.07 -2.10
CA PHE A 101 9.54 -1.24 -1.47
C PHE A 101 10.95 -1.83 -1.45
N GLU A 102 11.31 -2.45 -0.34
CA GLU A 102 12.43 -3.38 -0.25
C GLU A 102 11.88 -4.80 -0.03
N ILE A 103 12.29 -5.74 -0.88
CA ILE A 103 11.84 -7.14 -0.82
C ILE A 103 12.97 -8.00 -0.24
N ASN A 104 12.67 -8.82 0.78
CA ASN A 104 13.61 -9.78 1.36
C ASN A 104 13.74 -11.05 0.51
N ASP A 105 14.70 -11.92 0.84
CA ASP A 105 14.98 -13.15 0.10
C ASP A 105 13.80 -14.14 0.01
N ALA A 106 12.79 -14.03 0.88
CA ALA A 106 11.56 -14.82 0.84
C ALA A 106 10.51 -14.26 -0.14
N GLY A 107 10.80 -13.17 -0.84
CA GLY A 107 9.88 -12.51 -1.77
C GLY A 107 8.80 -11.67 -1.08
N LYS A 108 9.04 -11.26 0.17
CA LYS A 108 8.12 -10.47 0.98
C LYS A 108 8.62 -9.03 1.15
N ILE A 109 7.70 -8.08 1.25
CA ILE A 109 8.01 -6.69 1.56
C ILE A 109 8.58 -6.64 2.98
N GLN A 110 9.84 -6.25 3.10
CA GLN A 110 10.53 -6.08 4.39
C GLN A 110 10.43 -4.63 4.87
N GLN A 111 10.61 -3.68 3.95
CA GLN A 111 10.46 -2.26 4.22
C GLN A 111 9.61 -1.62 3.13
N MET A 112 8.82 -0.63 3.53
CA MET A 112 8.03 0.17 2.62
C MET A 112 8.06 1.64 3.04
N TRP A 113 8.22 2.55 2.09
CA TRP A 113 8.09 4.00 2.29
C TRP A 113 6.97 4.52 1.41
N ALA A 114 5.94 5.09 2.03
CA ALA A 114 4.79 5.64 1.33
C ALA A 114 4.89 7.16 1.26
N TYR A 115 4.83 7.70 0.04
CA TYR A 115 4.87 9.14 -0.24
C TYR A 115 3.53 9.56 -0.85
N TRP A 116 2.60 10.01 -0.01
CA TRP A 116 1.27 10.48 -0.42
C TRP A 116 0.73 11.53 0.57
N TYR A 117 -0.38 12.18 0.23
CA TYR A 117 -0.97 13.27 1.02
C TYR A 117 -2.28 12.83 1.71
N PRO A 118 -2.23 12.19 2.90
CA PRO A 118 -3.42 11.66 3.58
C PRO A 118 -4.45 12.73 3.91
N GLN A 119 -4.01 13.90 4.36
CA GLN A 119 -4.89 15.02 4.70
C GLN A 119 -5.69 15.51 3.48
N LYS A 120 -5.08 15.51 2.29
CA LYS A 120 -5.74 15.89 1.03
C LYS A 120 -6.78 14.86 0.58
N MET A 121 -6.52 13.57 0.83
CA MET A 121 -7.51 12.52 0.59
C MET A 121 -8.68 12.63 1.57
N MET A 122 -8.41 12.78 2.87
CA MET A 122 -9.45 12.88 3.90
C MET A 122 -10.35 14.11 3.71
N ALA A 123 -9.81 15.24 3.25
CA ALA A 123 -10.60 16.44 2.95
C ALA A 123 -11.64 16.23 1.83
N GLN A 124 -11.45 15.23 0.96
CA GLN A 124 -12.42 14.87 -0.08
C GLN A 124 -13.57 13.99 0.44
N LEU A 125 -13.44 13.45 1.67
CA LEU A 125 -14.44 12.62 2.34
C LEU A 125 -15.28 13.39 3.38
N ALA A 126 -15.05 14.69 3.51
CA ALA A 126 -15.69 15.54 4.51
C ALA A 126 -17.08 16.05 4.08
#